data_AF-A0A4Y2F9U9-F1
#
_entry.id   AF-A0A4Y2F9U9-F1
#
_cell.length_a   1.000
_cell.length_b   1.000
_cell.length_c   1.000
_cell.angle_alpha   90.00
_cell.angle_beta   90.00
_cell.angle_gamma   90.00
#
_symmetry.space_group_name_H-M   'P 1'
#
loop_
_entity.id
_entity.type
_entity.pdbx_description
1 polymer ?
#
loop_
_entity_poly.entity_id
_entity_poly.type
_entity_poly.pdbx_seq_one_letter_code
_entity_poly.pdbx_strand_id
1 'polypeptide(L)' 'MLGVEIGDDLIVQFLRCEKYDVQEAFSRLKNLIQLKRDHMEIFTGQKYEIIAKTCIDNIATFLPFRCPDGCAIFHVCI' A
#
# COMPACT_ATOMS: atom_id res chain seq x y z
N MET A 1 -22.46 1.58 9.55
CA MET A 1 -21.51 1.81 8.44
C MET A 1 -20.15 2.02 9.11
N LEU A 2 -19.25 1.04 9.06
CA LEU A 2 -17.90 1.19 9.64
C LEU A 2 -17.20 2.31 8.86
N GLY A 3 -17.13 3.50 9.46
CA GLY A 3 -16.46 4.66 8.88
C GLY A 3 -14.97 4.36 8.82
N VAL A 4 -14.44 4.18 7.61
CA VAL A 4 -13.00 4.24 7.40
C VAL A 4 -12.64 5.71 7.56
N GLU A 5 -11.91 6.05 8.63
CA GLU A 5 -11.28 7.35 8.72
C GLU A 5 -10.20 7.41 7.62
N ILE A 6 -10.50 8.14 6.56
CA ILE A 6 -9.56 8.38 5.47
C ILE A 6 -8.85 9.69 5.81
N GLY A 7 -7.61 9.58 6.26
CA GLY A 7 -6.76 10.74 6.49
C GLY A 7 -6.40 11.46 5.20
N ASP A 8 -6.12 12.76 5.31
CA ASP A 8 -5.72 13.63 4.20
C ASP A 8 -4.47 13.08 3.47
N ASP A 9 -3.57 12.42 4.21
CA ASP A 9 -2.38 11.79 3.68
C ASP A 9 -2.71 10.70 2.65
N LEU A 10 -3.73 9.88 2.92
CA LEU A 10 -4.19 8.85 1.98
C LEU A 10 -4.84 9.49 0.75
N ILE A 11 -5.67 10.53 0.93
CA ILE A 11 -6.31 11.24 -0.18
C ILE A 11 -5.25 11.84 -1.12
N VAL A 12 -4.25 12.51 -0.55
CA VAL A 12 -3.16 13.14 -1.31
C VAL A 12 -2.35 12.10 -2.08
N GLN A 13 -2.12 10.90 -1.54
CA GLN A 13 -1.42 9.83 -2.25
C GLN A 13 -2.18 9.42 -3.52
N PHE A 14 -3.49 9.21 -3.43
CA PHE A 14 -4.31 8.82 -4.58
C PHE A 14 -4.41 9.92 -5.64
N LEU A 15 -4.53 11.19 -5.20
CA LEU A 15 -4.49 12.34 -6.11
C LEU A 15 -3.15 12.41 -6.84
N ARG A 16 -2.01 12.23 -6.15
CA ARG A 16 -0.68 12.24 -6.78
C ARG A 16 -0.53 11.12 -7.81
N CYS A 17 -1.03 9.91 -7.51
CA CYS A 17 -1.00 8.78 -8.44
C CYS A 17 -1.74 9.08 -9.75
N GLU A 18 -2.83 9.82 -9.69
CA GLU A 18 -3.68 10.15 -10.85
C GLU A 18 -3.46 11.57 -11.37
N LYS A 19 -2.30 12.17 -11.08
CA LYS A 19 -1.94 13.53 -11.55
C LYS A 19 -3.01 14.58 -11.20
N TYR A 20 -3.65 14.41 -10.05
CA TYR A 20 -4.74 15.24 -9.51
C TYR A 20 -6.05 15.18 -10.31
N ASP A 21 -6.25 14.18 -11.15
CA ASP A 21 -7.60 13.86 -11.66
C ASP A 21 -8.46 13.29 -10.53
N VAL A 22 -9.47 14.05 -10.13
CA VAL A 22 -10.33 13.72 -8.99
C VAL A 22 -11.19 12.50 -9.26
N GLN A 23 -11.67 12.31 -10.50
CA GLN A 23 -12.55 11.19 -10.83
C GLN A 23 -11.77 9.89 -10.83
N GLU A 24 -10.59 9.88 -11.45
CA GLU A 24 -9.71 8.71 -11.45
C GLU A 24 -9.19 8.39 -10.05
N ALA A 25 -8.79 9.40 -9.27
CA ALA A 25 -8.35 9.20 -7.89
C ALA A 25 -9.44 8.58 -7.02
N PHE A 26 -10.67 9.05 -7.16
CA PHE A 26 -11.83 8.50 -6.46
C PHE A 26 -12.16 7.08 -6.93
N SER A 27 -12.07 6.81 -8.22
CA SER A 27 -12.23 5.47 -8.79
C SER A 27 -11.23 4.48 -8.19
N ARG A 28 -9.95 4.86 -8.16
CA ARG A 28 -8.89 4.04 -7.57
C ARG A 28 -9.07 3.83 -6.06
N LEU A 29 -9.51 4.86 -5.32
CA LEU A 29 -9.80 4.74 -3.89
C LEU A 29 -10.92 3.74 -3.60
N LYS A 30 -12.00 3.76 -4.39
CA LYS A 30 -13.06 2.74 -4.30
C LYS A 30 -12.51 1.33 -4.54
N ASN A 31 -11.60 1.17 -5.51
CA ASN A 31 -10.96 -0.13 -5.76
C ASN A 31 -10.13 -0.62 -4.57
N LEU A 32 -9.42 0.27 -3.86
CA LEU A 32 -8.72 -0.11 -2.62
C LEU A 32 -9.70 -0.59 -1.55
N ILE A 33 -10.81 0.14 -1.35
CA ILE A 33 -11.82 -0.22 -0.35
C ILE A 33 -12.45 -1.58 -0.70
N GLN A 34 -12.74 -1.81 -1.98
CA GLN A 34 -13.30 -3.07 -2.46
C GLN A 34 -12.31 -4.22 -2.26
N LEU A 35 -11.03 -4.05 -2.66
CA LEU A 35 -9.96 -5.02 -2.44
C LEU A 35 -9.83 -5.43 -0.97
N LYS A 36 -9.90 -4.46 -0.05
CA LYS A 36 -9.85 -4.73 1.40
C LYS A 36 -11.06 -5.53 1.90
N ARG A 37 -12.25 -5.29 1.34
CA ARG A 37 -13.47 -6.03 1.68
C ARG A 37 -13.43 -7.46 1.17
N ASP A 38 -12.93 -7.63 -0.05
CA ASP A 38 -12.90 -8.94 -0.73
C ASP A 38 -11.82 -9.87 -0.15
N HIS A 39 -10.77 -9.31 0.44
CA HIS A 39 -9.61 -10.06 0.96
C HIS A 39 -9.29 -9.71 2.42
N MET A 40 -10.29 -9.76 3.30
CA MET A 40 -10.11 -9.41 4.72
C MET A 40 -9.01 -10.23 5.40
N GLU A 41 -8.76 -11.47 4.96
CA GLU A 41 -7.70 -12.34 5.46
C GLU A 41 -6.28 -11.77 5.27
N ILE A 42 -6.08 -10.89 4.29
CA ILE A 42 -4.79 -10.21 4.03
C ILE A 42 -4.67 -8.93 4.87
N PHE A 43 -5.77 -8.21 5.04
CA PHE A 43 -5.79 -6.86 5.60
C PHE A 43 -6.23 -6.78 7.07
N THR A 44 -6.63 -7.90 7.69
CA THR A 44 -7.00 -8.00 9.11
C THR A 44 -6.11 -8.99 9.84
N GLY A 45 -5.94 -8.80 11.15
CA GLY A 45 -5.14 -9.72 11.98
C GLY A 45 -3.63 -9.71 11.71
N GLN A 46 -3.12 -8.65 11.06
CA GLN A 46 -1.69 -8.52 10.76
C GLN A 46 -0.86 -8.48 12.05
N LYS A 47 0.14 -9.37 12.11
CA LYS A 47 1.12 -9.46 13.19
C LYS A 47 2.41 -8.79 12.73
N TYR A 48 2.66 -7.57 13.19
CA TYR A 48 3.82 -6.78 12.76
C TYR A 48 5.15 -7.50 12.99
N GLU A 49 5.24 -8.33 14.03
CA GLU A 49 6.39 -9.16 14.32
C GLU A 49 6.66 -10.20 13.22
N ILE A 50 5.61 -10.76 12.60
CA ILE A 50 5.74 -11.70 11.48
C ILE A 50 6.19 -10.95 10.23
N ILE A 51 5.61 -9.79 9.95
CA ILE A 51 6.01 -8.94 8.83
C ILE A 51 7.49 -8.52 8.97
N ALA A 52 7.89 -8.06 10.15
CA ALA A 52 9.28 -7.69 10.42
C ALA A 52 10.23 -8.88 10.23
N LYS A 53 9.81 -10.09 10.64
CA LYS A 53 10.58 -11.31 10.42
C LYS A 53 10.82 -11.60 8.94
N THR A 54 9.84 -11.35 8.05
CA THR A 54 10.05 -11.51 6.60
C THR A 54 11.14 -10.60 6.03
N CYS A 55 11.30 -9.40 6.60
CA CYS A 55 12.38 -8.48 6.24
C CYS A 55 13.74 -8.97 6.79
N ILE A 56 13.78 -9.41 8.06
CA ILE A 56 15.00 -9.90 8.73
C ILE A 56 15.54 -11.15 8.05
N ASP A 57 14.65 -12.07 7.68
CA ASP A 57 15.00 -13.32 7.01
C ASP A 57 15.31 -13.09 5.50
N ASN A 58 15.34 -11.83 5.04
CA ASN A 58 15.56 -11.40 3.66
C ASN A 58 14.61 -12.02 2.63
N ILE A 59 13.42 -12.46 3.05
CA ILE A 59 12.39 -13.01 2.15
C ILE A 59 11.83 -11.90 1.26
N ALA A 60 11.52 -10.74 1.85
CA ALA A 60 11.06 -9.57 1.13
C ALA A 60 11.49 -8.29 1.84
N THR A 61 12.18 -7.38 1.14
CA THR A 61 12.71 -6.15 1.75
C THR A 61 12.76 -4.99 0.75
N PHE A 62 12.87 -3.77 1.27
CA PHE A 62 13.14 -2.58 0.46
C PHE A 62 14.62 -2.25 0.48
N LEU A 63 15.20 -2.01 -0.70
CA LEU A 63 16.59 -1.56 -0.79
C LEU A 63 16.70 -0.11 -0.30
N PRO A 64 17.83 0.28 0.31
CA PRO A 64 18.02 1.63 0.85
C PRO A 64 18.22 2.70 -0.26
N PHE A 65 18.37 2.27 -1.51
CA PHE A 65 18.52 3.13 -2.68
C PHE A 65 17.30 3.03 -3.61
N ARG A 66 17.13 4.06 -4.43
CA ARG A 66 16.08 4.17 -5.45
C ARG A 66 16.62 3.78 -6.81
N CYS A 67 15.76 3.32 -7.71
CA CYS A 67 16.14 3.16 -9.11
C CYS A 67 16.24 4.53 -9.82
N PRO A 68 16.81 4.61 -11.04
CA PRO A 68 17.08 5.88 -11.73
C PRO A 68 15.85 6.77 -11.97
N ASP A 69 14.64 6.20 -11.97
CA ASP A 69 13.36 6.90 -12.05
C ASP A 69 12.86 7.44 -10.69
N GLY A 70 13.57 7.16 -9.60
CA GLY A 70 13.20 7.52 -8.23
C GLY A 70 12.27 6.53 -7.51
N CYS A 71 11.91 5.40 -8.13
CA CYS A 71 11.04 4.41 -7.50
C CYS A 71 11.73 3.64 -6.36
N ALA A 72 10.95 3.21 -5.38
CA ALA A 72 11.43 2.32 -4.33
C ALA A 72 11.61 0.91 -4.90
N ILE A 73 12.71 0.24 -4.54
CA ILE A 73 13.01 -1.11 -5.01
C ILE A 73 12.57 -2.12 -3.96
N PHE A 74 11.55 -2.91 -4.29
CA PHE A 74 11.11 -4.05 -3.48
C PHE A 74 11.76 -5.33 -4.01
N HIS A 75 12.58 -5.95 -3.18
CA HIS A 75 13.33 -7.16 -3.51
C HIS A 75 12.71 -8.35 -2.78
N VAL A 76 12.45 -9.43 -3.53
CA VAL A 76 11.91 -10.68 -2.99
C VAL A 76 12.91 -11.81 -3.29
N CYS A 77 13.44 -12.44 -2.24
CA CYS A 77 14.28 -13.63 -2.37
C CYS A 77 13.36 -14.86 -2.31
N ILE A 78 13.06 -15.43 -3.47
CA ILE A 78 12.32 -16.70 -3.59
C ILE A 78 13.29 -17.78 -4.05
#